data_AF-A0A250JNB8-F1
#
_entry.id   AF-A0A250JNB8-F1
#
_cell.length_a   1.000
_cell.length_b   1.000
_cell.length_c   1.000
_cell.angle_alpha   90.00
_cell.angle_beta   90.00
_cell.angle_gamma   90.00
#
_symmetry.space_group_name_H-M   'P 1'
#
loop_
_entity.id
_entity.type
_entity.pdbx_description
1 polymer ?
#
loop_
_entity_poly.entity_id
_entity_poly.type
_entity_poly.pdbx_seq_one_letter_code
_entity_poly.pdbx_strand_id
1 'polypeptide(L)'
;MSAGNRGPLVLAGLLLGVGLGGFVDGILLHQILQWHHMLSTPLPPDDVVNIKVNMFWDGLFHAFTWLVTLAGVWALWRAGQRSDVPWSTRT
;
A
#
# COMPACT_ATOMS: atom_id res chain seq x y z
N MET A 1 -11.54 -26.50 21.97
CA MET A 1 -10.56 -25.94 21.03
C MET A 1 -10.55 -24.43 21.22
N SER A 2 -9.45 -23.83 21.65
CA SER A 2 -9.36 -22.37 21.75
C SER A 2 -9.45 -21.80 20.33
N ALA A 3 -10.41 -20.93 20.07
CA ALA A 3 -10.51 -20.26 18.77
C ALA A 3 -9.24 -19.40 18.60
N GLY A 4 -8.40 -19.76 17.63
CA GLY A 4 -7.13 -19.05 17.40
C GLY A 4 -7.35 -17.56 17.13
N ASN A 5 -6.40 -16.72 17.57
CA ASN A 5 -6.44 -15.28 17.42
C ASN A 5 -6.14 -14.87 15.97
N ARG A 6 -7.17 -14.47 15.22
CA ARG A 6 -7.04 -14.08 13.79
C ARG A 6 -6.67 -12.62 13.57
N GLY A 7 -6.78 -11.77 14.61
CA GLY A 7 -6.53 -10.33 14.51
C GLY A 7 -5.18 -9.96 13.85
N PRO A 8 -4.07 -10.64 14.19
CA PRO A 8 -2.77 -10.36 13.58
C PRO A 8 -2.72 -10.59 12.07
N LEU A 9 -3.36 -11.65 11.56
CA LEU A 9 -3.42 -11.92 10.12
C LEU A 9 -4.33 -10.94 9.39
N VAL A 10 -5.45 -10.54 10.01
CA VAL A 10 -6.33 -9.51 9.44
C VAL A 10 -5.59 -8.19 9.31
N LEU A 11 -4.86 -7.77 10.35
CA LEU A 11 -4.06 -6.55 10.30
C LEU A 11 -2.99 -6.62 9.21
N ALA A 12 -2.26 -7.74 9.12
CA ALA A 12 -1.25 -7.93 8.08
C ALA A 12 -1.85 -7.85 6.68
N GLY A 13 -3.01 -8.50 6.47
CA GLY A 13 -3.73 -8.47 5.20
C GLY A 13 -4.23 -7.06 4.84
N LEU A 14 -4.74 -6.30 5.80
CA LEU A 14 -5.16 -4.91 5.58
C LEU A 14 -3.98 -4.02 5.20
N LEU A 15 -2.86 -4.09 5.92
CA LEU A 15 -1.65 -3.31 5.60
C LEU A 15 -1.11 -3.66 4.21
N LEU A 16 -1.00 -4.95 3.89
CA LEU A 16 -0.59 -5.40 2.56
C LEU A 16 -1.56 -4.93 1.47
N GLY A 17 -2.87 -5.04 1.70
CA GLY A 17 -3.89 -4.60 0.75
C GLY A 17 -3.82 -3.09 0.48
N VAL A 18 -3.66 -2.26 1.52
CA VAL A 18 -3.51 -0.81 1.37
C VAL A 18 -2.22 -0.46 0.65
N GLY A 19 -1.08 -1.05 1.04
CA GLY A 19 0.22 -0.78 0.42
C GLY A 19 0.26 -1.20 -1.06
N LEU A 20 -0.13 -2.44 -1.35
CA LEU A 20 -0.15 -2.96 -2.72
C LEU A 20 -1.22 -2.28 -3.58
N GLY A 21 -2.40 -1.96 -3.02
CA GLY A 21 -3.42 -1.18 -3.71
C GLY A 21 -2.92 0.22 -4.08
N GLY A 22 -2.18 0.87 -3.18
CA GLY A 22 -1.53 2.14 -3.48
C GLY A 22 -0.45 2.02 -4.56
N PHE A 23 0.28 0.90 -4.64
CA PHE A 23 1.18 0.65 -5.79
C PHE A 23 0.43 0.45 -7.10
N VAL A 24 -0.71 -0.25 -7.08
CA VAL A 24 -1.56 -0.39 -8.27
C VAL A 24 -2.02 0.98 -8.75
N ASP A 25 -2.49 1.85 -7.86
CA ASP A 25 -2.83 3.24 -8.17
C ASP A 25 -1.64 4.03 -8.73
N GLY A 26 -0.52 4.03 -8.01
CA GLY A 26 0.67 4.79 -8.41
C GLY A 26 1.30 4.32 -9.73
N ILE A 27 1.38 3.01 -9.98
CA ILE A 27 1.99 2.47 -11.19
C ILE A 27 1.00 2.54 -12.36
N LEU A 28 -0.22 2.04 -12.18
CA LEU A 28 -1.16 1.98 -13.29
C LEU A 28 -1.77 3.36 -13.57
N LEU A 29 -2.26 4.05 -12.55
CA LEU A 29 -3.04 5.28 -12.75
C LEU A 29 -2.13 6.52 -12.89
N HIS A 30 -1.05 6.65 -12.11
CA HIS A 30 -0.18 7.84 -12.20
C HIS A 30 0.89 7.72 -13.28
N GLN A 31 1.48 6.54 -13.45
CA GLN A 31 2.64 6.37 -14.35
C GLN A 31 2.29 5.84 -15.73
N ILE A 32 1.55 4.72 -15.82
CA ILE A 32 1.24 4.09 -17.12
C ILE A 32 0.11 4.84 -17.84
N LEU A 33 -1.03 5.00 -17.18
CA LEU A 33 -2.20 5.66 -17.76
C LEU A 33 -2.12 7.18 -17.63
N GLN A 34 -1.32 7.69 -16.68
CA GLN A 34 -1.18 9.12 -16.40
C GLN A 34 -2.53 9.83 -16.22
N TRP A 35 -3.51 9.13 -15.65
CA TRP A 35 -4.89 9.62 -15.53
C TRP A 35 -4.95 10.76 -14.51
N HIS A 36 -4.29 10.59 -13.37
CA HIS A 36 -4.19 11.61 -12.35
C HIS A 36 -2.85 11.53 -11.63
N HIS A 37 -2.46 12.62 -10.99
CA HIS A 37 -1.29 12.71 -10.12
C HIS A 37 -1.73 13.32 -8.79
N MET A 38 -0.87 13.26 -7.78
CA MET A 38 -1.20 13.77 -6.44
C MET A 38 -1.67 15.23 -6.41
N LEU A 39 -1.13 16.07 -7.30
CA LEU A 39 -1.45 17.50 -7.38
C LEU A 39 -2.02 17.92 -8.74
N SER A 40 -2.49 16.99 -9.58
CA SER A 40 -2.90 17.32 -10.96
C SER A 40 -4.10 18.25 -11.06
N THR A 41 -4.90 18.39 -9.99
CA THR A 41 -6.01 19.35 -9.92
C THR A 41 -5.52 20.78 -9.72
N PRO A 42 -4.78 21.11 -8.64
CA PRO A 42 -4.24 22.46 -8.45
C PRO A 42 -3.03 22.79 -9.34
N LEU A 43 -2.30 21.77 -9.82
CA LEU A 43 -1.10 21.90 -10.67
C LEU A 43 -1.25 20.98 -11.89
N PRO A 44 -1.96 21.41 -12.93
CA PRO A 44 -2.11 20.63 -14.16
C PRO A 44 -0.75 20.24 -14.75
N PRO A 45 -0.54 18.98 -15.19
CA PRO A 45 0.74 18.51 -15.71
C PRO A 45 0.94 18.89 -17.19
N ASP A 46 0.68 20.15 -17.55
CA ASP A 46 0.78 20.69 -18.92
C ASP A 46 2.10 21.44 -19.19
N ASP A 47 2.91 21.67 -18.15
CA ASP A 47 4.27 22.20 -18.27
C ASP A 47 5.29 21.38 -17.45
N VAL A 48 6.58 21.56 -17.77
CA VAL A 48 7.68 20.78 -17.19
C VAL A 48 7.83 21.01 -15.68
N VAL A 49 7.53 22.20 -15.18
CA VAL A 49 7.60 22.51 -13.75
C VAL A 49 6.50 21.76 -13.02
N ASN A 50 5.25 21.86 -13.47
CA ASN A 50 4.13 21.15 -12.85
C ASN A 50 4.28 19.63 -12.94
N ILE A 51 4.77 19.10 -14.06
CA ILE A 51 5.09 17.66 -14.20
C ILE A 51 6.12 17.23 -13.14
N LYS A 52 7.20 17.99 -12.95
CA LYS A 52 8.24 17.66 -11.95
C LYS A 52 7.70 17.71 -10.52
N VAL A 53 6.84 18.68 -10.22
CA VAL A 53 6.21 18.78 -8.90
C VAL A 53 5.27 17.59 -8.66
N ASN A 54 4.40 17.26 -9.61
CA ASN A 54 3.53 16.08 -9.52
C ASN A 54 4.35 14.79 -9.36
N MET A 55 5.38 14.60 -10.17
CA MET A 55 6.27 13.43 -10.10
C MET A 55 6.95 13.28 -8.73
N PHE A 56 7.34 14.40 -8.10
CA PHE A 56 7.90 14.36 -6.75
C PHE A 56 6.87 13.88 -5.71
N TRP A 57 5.64 14.39 -5.78
CA TRP A 57 4.57 13.99 -4.87
C TRP A 57 4.08 12.57 -5.10
N ASP A 58 4.01 12.12 -6.36
CA ASP A 58 3.78 10.72 -6.68
C ASP A 58 4.89 9.85 -6.10
N GLY A 59 6.15 10.28 -6.16
CA GLY A 59 7.28 9.59 -5.53
C GLY A 59 7.15 9.47 -4.00
N LEU A 60 6.70 10.53 -3.32
CA LEU A 60 6.41 10.49 -1.88
C LEU A 60 5.25 9.54 -1.56
N PHE A 61 4.20 9.53 -2.38
CA PHE A 61 3.11 8.57 -2.26
C PHE A 61 3.63 7.13 -2.41
N HIS A 62 4.47 6.86 -3.39
CA HIS A 62 5.10 5.54 -3.57
C HIS A 62 5.98 5.15 -2.38
N ALA A 63 6.74 6.08 -1.82
CA ALA A 63 7.53 5.80 -0.61
C ALA A 63 6.63 5.44 0.57
N PHE A 64 5.50 6.12 0.73
CA PHE A 64 4.51 5.78 1.76
C PHE A 64 3.90 4.39 1.54
N THR A 65 3.44 4.08 0.32
CA THR A 65 2.85 2.75 0.01
C THR A 65 3.87 1.64 0.17
N TRP A 66 5.14 1.90 -0.14
CA TRP A 66 6.26 0.99 0.12
C TRP A 66 6.43 0.71 1.62
N LEU A 67 6.45 1.74 2.45
CA LEU A 67 6.56 1.59 3.92
C LEU A 67 5.37 0.81 4.50
N VAL A 68 4.14 1.11 4.03
CA VAL A 68 2.94 0.37 4.46
C VAL A 68 3.01 -1.10 4.03
N THR A 69 3.50 -1.37 2.82
CA THR A 69 3.71 -2.75 2.33
C THR A 69 4.73 -3.48 3.21
N LEU A 70 5.86 -2.86 3.53
CA LEU A 70 6.86 -3.44 4.44
C LEU A 70 6.29 -3.72 5.83
N ALA A 71 5.49 -2.79 6.37
CA ALA A 71 4.81 -2.99 7.65
C ALA A 71 3.85 -4.19 7.58
N GLY A 72 3.14 -4.36 6.47
CA GLY A 72 2.29 -5.53 6.22
C GLY A 72 3.06 -6.84 6.13
N VAL A 73 4.18 -6.88 5.40
CA VAL A 73 5.07 -8.06 5.34
C VAL A 73 5.62 -8.39 6.74
N TRP A 74 6.08 -7.38 7.48
CA TRP A 74 6.57 -7.57 8.84
C TRP A 74 5.47 -8.07 9.78
N ALA A 75 4.27 -7.52 9.72
CA ALA A 75 3.12 -7.96 10.50
C ALA A 75 2.74 -9.42 10.16
N LEU A 76 2.76 -9.79 8.88
CA LEU A 76 2.52 -11.17 8.43
C LEU A 76 3.59 -12.12 8.99
N TRP A 77 4.86 -11.74 8.89
CA TRP A 77 5.98 -12.51 9.42
C TRP A 77 5.87 -12.73 10.94
N ARG A 78 5.43 -11.70 11.68
CA ARG A 78 5.20 -11.77 13.13
C ARG A 78 4.00 -12.64 13.48
N ALA A 79 2.91 -12.53 12.71
CA ALA A 79 1.73 -13.37 12.88
C ALA A 79 2.08 -14.85 12.68
N GLY A 80 2.94 -15.17 11.71
CA GLY A 80 3.35 -16.53 11.42
C GLY A 80 4.20 -17.23 12.48
N GLN A 81 4.90 -16.46 13.32
CA GLN A 81 5.69 -17.00 14.43
C GLN A 81 4.87 -17.31 15.68
N ARG A 82 3.58 -16.95 15.69
CA ARG A 82 2.70 -17.10 16.84
C ARG A 82 1.96 -18.43 16.79
N SER A 83 2.05 -19.22 17.87
CA SER A 83 1.34 -20.50 17.99
C SER A 83 -0.18 -20.35 18.19
N ASP A 84 -0.63 -19.17 18.64
CA ASP A 84 -2.05 -18.86 18.85
C ASP A 84 -2.75 -18.34 17.58
N VAL A 85 -2.02 -18.13 16.49
CA VAL A 85 -2.55 -17.57 15.23
C VAL A 85 -2.68 -18.68 14.18
N PRO A 86 -3.91 -18.99 13.72
CA PRO A 86 -4.12 -19.99 12.69
C PRO A 86 -3.78 -19.43 11.31
N TRP A 87 -2.93 -20.09 10.55
CA TRP A 87 -2.50 -19.68 9.20
C TRP A 87 -3.61 -19.58 8.13
N SER A 88 -4.84 -19.98 8.49
CA SER A 88 -6.01 -19.95 7.61
C SER A 88 -7.13 -19.18 8.28
N THR A 89 -7.79 -18.31 7.51
CA THR A 89 -9.03 -17.65 7.91
C THR A 89 -10.27 -18.49 7.64
N ARG A 90 -10.12 -19.69 7.03
CA ARG A 90 -11.26 -20.59 6.76
C ARG A 90 -11.93 -21.01 8.07
N THR A 91 -13.25 -20.96 8.06
CA THR A 91 -14.16 -21.60 9.01
C THR A 91 -14.46 -23.01 8.56
#